data_AF-A0AAI9N438-F1
#
_entry.id   AF-A0AAI9N438-F1
#
_cell.length_a   1.000
_cell.length_b   1.000
_cell.length_c   1.000
_cell.angle_alpha   90.00
_cell.angle_beta   90.00
_cell.angle_gamma   90.00
#
_symmetry.space_group_name_H-M   'P 1'
#
loop_
_entity.id
_entity.type
_entity.pdbx_description
1 polymer ?
#
loop_
_entity_poly.entity_id
_entity_poly.type
_entity_poly.pdbx_seq_one_letter_code
_entity_poly.pdbx_strand_id
1 'polypeptide(L)'
;MKKFALAPEERRAQASQQEEQRRLKAELKRVTEERDILKKGRRVLCQRVPVKYAFVVAHEPQHAVRTMCRVMRVHPSRYYAWKARPES
;
A
#
# COMPACT_ATOMS: atom_id res chain seq x y z
N MET A 1 23.32 -33.11 -23.51
CA MET A 1 22.66 -32.63 -22.27
C MET A 1 21.35 -31.93 -22.63
N LYS A 2 20.20 -32.61 -22.59
CA LYS A 2 18.88 -31.98 -22.79
C LYS A 2 18.19 -31.89 -21.43
N LYS A 3 18.00 -30.67 -20.93
CA LYS A 3 17.22 -30.38 -19.72
C LYS A 3 15.77 -30.74 -20.03
N PHE A 4 15.18 -31.65 -19.25
CA PHE A 4 13.81 -32.10 -19.43
C PHE A 4 12.85 -30.93 -19.31
N ALA A 5 11.99 -30.74 -20.32
CA ALA A 5 10.82 -29.90 -20.17
C ALA A 5 9.94 -30.54 -19.09
N LEU A 6 9.67 -29.80 -18.01
CA LEU A 6 8.77 -30.23 -16.93
C LEU A 6 7.45 -30.74 -17.51
N ALA A 7 6.92 -31.81 -16.92
CA ALA A 7 5.67 -32.39 -17.34
C ALA A 7 4.55 -31.33 -17.29
N PRO A 8 3.52 -31.41 -18.15
CA PRO A 8 2.44 -30.43 -18.18
C PRO A 8 1.79 -30.16 -16.82
N GLU A 9 1.64 -31.20 -15.99
CA GLU A 9 1.12 -31.12 -14.64
C GLU A 9 2.06 -30.37 -13.68
N GLU A 10 3.37 -30.64 -13.75
CA GLU A 10 4.38 -29.93 -12.96
C GLU A 10 4.45 -28.44 -13.33
N ARG A 11 4.25 -28.10 -14.61
CA ARG A 11 4.16 -26.71 -15.06
C ARG A 11 2.91 -26.01 -14.55
N ARG A 12 1.76 -26.68 -14.54
CA ARG A 12 0.51 -26.16 -13.95
C ARG A 12 0.67 -25.93 -12.44
N ALA A 13 1.26 -26.88 -11.73
CA ALA A 13 1.57 -26.74 -10.32
C ALA A 13 2.58 -25.61 -10.05
N GLN A 14 3.62 -25.44 -10.87
CA GLN A 14 4.52 -24.30 -10.75
C GLN A 14 3.83 -22.97 -11.02
N ALA A 15 2.91 -22.90 -12.00
CA ALA A 15 2.16 -21.70 -12.29
C ALA A 15 1.24 -21.31 -11.12
N SER A 16 0.53 -22.27 -10.52
CA SER A 16 -0.31 -22.00 -9.35
C SER A 16 0.54 -21.58 -8.14
N GLN A 17 1.67 -22.24 -7.89
CA GLN A 17 2.62 -21.85 -6.84
C GLN A 17 3.19 -20.44 -7.07
N GLN A 18 3.49 -20.08 -8.32
CA GLN A 18 3.96 -18.73 -8.65
C GLN A 18 2.86 -17.69 -8.44
N GLU A 19 1.61 -18.00 -8.77
CA GLU A 19 0.47 -17.11 -8.52
C GLU A 19 0.28 -16.85 -7.02
N GLU A 20 0.31 -17.91 -6.21
CA GLU A 20 0.28 -17.81 -4.75
C GLU A 20 1.44 -16.96 -4.22
N GLN A 21 2.66 -17.20 -4.69
CA GLN A 21 3.82 -16.38 -4.31
C GLN A 21 3.64 -14.92 -4.68
N ARG A 22 3.07 -14.63 -5.86
CA ARG A 22 2.81 -13.24 -6.29
C ARG A 22 1.77 -12.58 -5.41
N ARG A 23 0.69 -13.29 -5.06
CA ARG A 23 -0.35 -12.82 -4.14
C ARG A 23 0.25 -12.51 -2.76
N LEU A 24 1.01 -13.44 -2.19
CA LEU A 24 1.63 -13.29 -0.87
C LEU A 24 2.65 -12.14 -0.84
N LYS A 25 3.50 -12.02 -1.87
CA LYS A 25 4.45 -10.91 -1.99
C LYS A 25 3.75 -9.57 -2.09
N ALA A 26 2.63 -9.49 -2.82
CA ALA A 26 1.83 -8.27 -2.92
C ALA A 26 1.19 -7.89 -1.56
N GLU A 27 0.69 -8.87 -0.82
CA GLU A 27 0.13 -8.63 0.51
C GLU A 27 1.20 -8.22 1.53
N LEU A 28 2.35 -8.88 1.54
CA LEU A 28 3.49 -8.50 2.36
C LEU A 28 3.92 -7.07 2.09
N LYS A 29 3.98 -6.66 0.81
CA LYS A 29 4.28 -5.27 0.43
C LYS A 29 3.25 -4.30 1.00
N ARG A 30 1.95 -4.58 0.83
CA ARG A 30 0.86 -3.74 1.36
C ARG A 30 0.96 -3.58 2.88
N VAL A 31 1.06 -4.69 3.61
CA VAL A 31 1.07 -4.69 5.07
C VAL A 31 2.33 -4.03 5.63
N THR A 32 3.48 -4.21 4.97
CA THR A 32 4.73 -3.55 5.36
C THR A 32 4.61 -2.03 5.23
N GLU A 33 4.03 -1.56 4.12
CA GLU A 33 3.79 -0.13 3.91
C GLU A 33 2.82 0.45 4.96
N GLU A 34 1.69 -0.24 5.21
CA GLU A 34 0.71 0.18 6.22
C GLU A 34 1.33 0.26 7.63
N ARG A 35 2.16 -0.72 8.00
CA ARG A 35 2.90 -0.74 9.27
C ARG A 35 3.86 0.46 9.39
N ASP A 36 4.61 0.75 8.34
CA ASP A 36 5.61 1.82 8.38
C ASP A 36 4.94 3.21 8.48
N ILE A 37 3.79 3.39 7.85
CA ILE A 37 2.93 4.57 8.00
C ILE A 37 2.44 4.69 9.46
N LEU A 38 1.91 3.61 10.04
CA LEU A 38 1.42 3.61 11.43
C LEU A 38 2.53 3.98 12.43
N LYS A 39 3.75 3.50 12.21
CA LYS A 39 4.90 3.80 13.06
C LYS A 39 5.20 5.31 13.11
N LYS A 40 5.14 6.00 11.96
CA LYS A 40 5.35 7.46 11.85
C LYS A 40 4.12 8.27 12.26
N GLY A 41 2.92 7.74 12.01
CA GLY A 41 1.64 8.43 12.11
C GLY A 41 0.87 8.22 13.41
N ARG A 42 1.39 7.47 14.38
CA ARG A 42 0.64 7.09 15.61
C ARG A 42 -0.01 8.27 16.34
N ARG A 43 0.68 9.41 16.42
CA ARG A 43 0.16 10.63 17.08
C ARG A 43 -0.83 11.44 16.22
N VAL A 44 -0.90 11.15 14.92
CA VAL A 44 -1.73 11.86 13.93
C VAL A 44 -3.12 11.24 13.78
N LEU A 45 -3.27 9.95 14.05
CA LEU A 45 -4.55 9.24 13.91
C LEU A 45 -5.68 9.83 14.76
N CYS A 46 -5.33 10.38 15.93
CA CYS A 46 -6.26 11.02 16.86
C CYS A 46 -6.45 12.53 16.60
N GLN A 47 -5.79 13.09 15.57
CA GLN A 47 -5.85 14.51 15.26
C GLN A 47 -6.98 14.84 14.29
N ARG A 48 -7.25 16.14 14.14
CA ARG A 48 -8.21 16.66 13.15
C ARG A 48 -7.79 16.31 11.73
N VAL A 49 -8.77 16.24 10.83
CA VAL A 49 -8.60 15.87 9.41
C VAL A 49 -7.52 16.71 8.69
N PRO A 50 -7.41 18.04 8.86
CA PRO A 50 -6.34 18.82 8.22
C PRO A 50 -4.93 18.36 8.62
N VAL A 51 -4.72 17.99 9.89
CA VAL A 51 -3.43 17.45 10.38
C VAL A 51 -3.13 16.11 9.71
N LYS A 52 -4.15 15.27 9.50
CA LYS A 52 -4.00 14.01 8.76
C LYS A 52 -3.60 14.26 7.32
N TYR A 53 -4.19 15.25 6.65
CA TYR A 53 -3.80 15.58 5.28
C TYR A 53 -2.40 16.17 5.19
N ALA A 54 -2.00 17.02 6.13
CA ALA A 54 -0.63 17.52 6.22
C ALA A 54 0.38 16.36 6.38
N PHE A 55 0.05 15.34 7.18
CA PHE A 55 0.88 14.13 7.27
C PHE A 55 0.96 13.39 5.93
N VAL A 56 -0.16 13.24 5.21
CA VAL A 56 -0.19 12.58 3.88
C VAL A 56 0.69 13.34 2.90
N VAL A 57 0.64 14.68 2.86
CA VAL A 57 1.51 15.51 2.00
C VAL A 57 2.98 15.28 2.33
N ALA A 58 3.35 15.30 3.61
CA ALA A 58 4.74 15.14 4.05
C ALA A 58 5.35 13.77 3.70
N HIS A 59 4.52 12.75 3.52
CA HIS A 59 4.94 11.36 3.31
C HIS A 59 4.58 10.81 1.92
N GLU A 60 3.98 11.63 1.05
CA GLU A 60 3.63 11.28 -0.35
C GLU A 60 4.81 10.78 -1.19
N PRO A 61 6.06 11.28 -1.01
CA PRO A 61 7.21 10.74 -1.75
C PRO A 61 7.59 9.31 -1.34
N GLN A 62 7.20 8.86 -0.14
CA GLN A 62 7.66 7.59 0.44
C GLN A 62 6.59 6.50 0.40
N HIS A 63 5.31 6.89 0.41
CA HIS A 63 4.18 5.99 0.56
C HIS A 63 3.06 6.36 -0.41
N ALA A 64 2.28 5.37 -0.84
CA ALA A 64 1.14 5.62 -1.70
C ALA A 64 0.02 6.37 -0.95
N VAL A 65 -0.50 7.44 -1.55
CA VAL A 65 -1.60 8.26 -0.99
C VAL A 65 -2.80 7.41 -0.60
N ARG A 66 -3.19 6.43 -1.43
CA ARG A 66 -4.33 5.54 -1.13
C ARG A 66 -4.10 4.72 0.13
N THR A 67 -2.88 4.22 0.33
CA THR A 67 -2.51 3.46 1.52
C THR A 67 -2.54 4.37 2.76
N MET A 68 -1.96 5.57 2.66
CA MET A 68 -1.99 6.55 3.75
C MET A 68 -3.42 7.00 4.11
N CYS A 69 -4.27 7.27 3.11
CA CYS A 69 -5.67 7.63 3.35
C CYS A 69 -6.44 6.51 4.07
N ARG A 70 -6.21 5.25 3.68
CA ARG A 70 -6.77 4.08 4.37
C ARG A 70 -6.32 4.03 5.83
N VAL A 71 -5.02 4.12 6.07
CA VAL A 71 -4.43 4.09 7.43
C VAL A 71 -4.96 5.25 8.29
N MET A 72 -5.03 6.46 7.72
CA MET A 72 -5.51 7.66 8.41
C MET A 72 -7.03 7.76 8.55
N ARG A 73 -7.78 6.81 7.95
CA ARG A 73 -9.24 6.78 7.91
C ARG A 73 -9.84 8.06 7.30
N VAL A 74 -9.25 8.53 6.20
CA VAL A 74 -9.72 9.67 5.39
C VAL A 74 -9.98 9.25 3.95
N HIS A 75 -10.80 10.01 3.21
CA HIS A 75 -11.14 9.67 1.83
C HIS A 75 -10.18 10.34 0.82
N PRO A 76 -9.62 9.61 -0.18
CA PRO A 76 -8.71 10.17 -1.17
C PRO A 76 -9.28 11.36 -1.94
N SER A 77 -10.55 11.32 -2.33
CA SER A 77 -11.17 12.45 -3.05
C SER A 77 -11.22 13.72 -2.19
N ARG A 78 -11.43 13.58 -0.86
CA ARG A 78 -11.40 14.73 0.05
C ARG A 78 -9.98 15.24 0.28
N TYR A 79 -9.00 14.33 0.31
CA TYR A 79 -7.58 14.70 0.34
C TYR A 79 -7.20 15.53 -0.88
N TYR A 80 -7.51 15.06 -2.10
CA TYR A 80 -7.18 15.80 -3.32
C TYR A 80 -7.95 17.12 -3.44
N ALA A 81 -9.21 17.16 -3.01
CA ALA A 81 -9.98 18.40 -2.94
C ALA A 81 -9.35 19.42 -1.97
N TRP A 82 -8.96 18.96 -0.77
CA TRP A 82 -8.24 19.78 0.22
C TRP A 82 -6.85 20.18 -0.28
N LYS A 83 -6.12 19.32 -0.98
CA LYS A 83 -4.80 19.64 -1.54
C LYS A 83 -4.89 20.71 -2.64
N ALA A 84 -5.97 20.72 -3.41
CA ALA A 84 -6.23 21.74 -4.43
C ALA A 84 -6.66 23.09 -3.84
N ARG A 85 -7.28 23.07 -2.64
CA ARG A 85 -7.73 24.25 -1.91
C ARG A 85 -7.50 24.04 -0.41
N PRO A 86 -6.25 24.20 0.07
CA PRO A 86 -6.01 24.13 1.50
C PRO A 86 -6.74 25.32 2.12
N GLU A 87 -7.82 25.06 2.87
CA GLU A 87 -8.49 26.11 3.64
C GLU A 87 -7.45 26.79 4.53
N SER A 88 -7.33 28.12 4.40
CA SER A 88 -6.35 28.99 5.05
C SER A 88 -6.38 28.92 6.57
#